data_AF-A0A943TZA0-F1
#
_entry.id   AF-A0A943TZA0-F1
#
_cell.length_a   1.000
_cell.length_b   1.000
_cell.length_c   1.000
_cell.angle_alpha   90.00
_cell.angle_beta   90.00
_cell.angle_gamma   90.00
#
_symmetry.space_group_name_H-M   'P 1'
#
loop_
_entity.id
_entity.type
_entity.pdbx_description
1 polymer ?
#
loop_
_entity_poly.entity_id
_entity_poly.type
_entity_poly.pdbx_seq_one_letter_code
_entity_poly.pdbx_strand_id
1 'polypeptide(L)'
;MKNGQTLYYTSLNDAVAEARDGETVEVLESTTISSALEIKNNITIDGNGNTVTADKCVGLYIKADLSKLTVTDLTLKGVLPEGSLAGEGGTGSFMGIGTYNGCYGVGDLQLTNVTIDGFSYGLYFGKNPAGGNGPYNENPVSVTANNLTVQNCYIKGAYFEKLTDSTFTSCKFLNNGTDDTKVESGFRTWMCGVDINLKNGSYKNISFVGCTFTNNGANSGTALLIKARDDGNYGETTSLDGATVSGCTFANNHGTTPVILGEPGKGNKTPVNVSIQSDVKYTSNVAAASNFTVTFNSNGGTEYATQLVEADSEIILPTPSKSGYIFLGWRCGENTYNAGATVKVTADMAFSAVWGNLPDVKPDTKPDQPVVTEFPFYDVAASAWYYDAVKYVYDKGLMDGVDTHEFAPNATLTRAMVWTILARAEGVDTTGGSSWYAKAQEWVVAKGVSDGENPNAAITRQELVTMLYRLAGSPTVTGSLTAPDASSVSNWAKDAMLWAMNLGLVEGDENGAVTPTATATRAQAAALIMRYTTK
;
A
#
# COMPACT_ATOMS: atom_id res chain seq x y z
N MET A 1 22.44 0.63 -19.67
CA MET A 1 23.36 -0.49 -20.05
C MET A 1 23.33 -0.62 -21.57
N LYS A 2 24.35 -0.11 -22.28
CA LYS A 2 24.36 -0.03 -23.75
C LYS A 2 25.12 -1.23 -24.32
N ASN A 3 24.46 -2.05 -25.14
CA ASN A 3 25.04 -3.29 -25.72
C ASN A 3 25.66 -4.25 -24.68
N GLY A 4 25.06 -4.34 -23.49
CA GLY A 4 25.57 -5.19 -22.39
C GLY A 4 26.75 -4.60 -21.59
N GLN A 5 27.06 -3.32 -21.77
CA GLN A 5 28.08 -2.60 -20.97
C GLN A 5 27.46 -1.51 -20.10
N THR A 6 27.92 -1.43 -18.85
CA THR A 6 27.65 -0.29 -17.96
C THR A 6 28.43 0.91 -18.46
N LEU A 7 27.75 2.05 -18.62
CA LEU A 7 28.38 3.31 -19.00
C LEU A 7 28.45 4.20 -17.76
N TYR A 8 29.60 4.85 -17.57
CA TYR A 8 29.84 5.78 -16.48
C TYR A 8 29.90 7.20 -17.04
N TYR A 9 29.26 8.13 -16.35
CA TYR A 9 29.18 9.54 -16.72
C TYR A 9 29.70 10.40 -15.58
N THR A 10 30.39 11.49 -15.90
CA THR A 10 30.84 12.50 -14.92
C THR A 10 29.77 13.57 -14.63
N SER A 11 28.59 13.43 -15.24
CA SER A 11 27.47 14.37 -15.19
C SER A 11 26.17 13.58 -15.17
N LEU A 12 25.31 13.83 -14.18
CA LEU A 12 24.00 13.19 -14.09
C LEU A 12 23.07 13.67 -15.21
N ASN A 13 23.19 14.93 -15.64
CA ASN A 13 22.45 15.46 -16.78
C ASN A 13 22.81 14.70 -18.08
N ASP A 14 24.09 14.34 -18.29
CA ASP A 14 24.54 13.61 -19.48
C ASP A 14 24.03 12.16 -19.46
N ALA A 15 24.06 11.52 -18.28
CA ALA A 15 23.52 10.18 -18.08
C ALA A 15 22.01 10.12 -18.39
N VAL A 16 21.24 11.08 -17.87
CA VAL A 16 19.80 11.22 -18.14
C VAL A 16 19.52 11.54 -19.60
N ALA A 17 20.34 12.37 -20.25
CA ALA A 17 20.15 12.75 -21.65
C ALA A 17 20.41 11.59 -22.64
N GLU A 18 21.35 10.69 -22.32
CA GLU A 18 21.64 9.50 -23.14
C GLU A 18 20.75 8.28 -22.85
N ALA A 19 20.09 8.24 -21.68
CA ALA A 19 19.27 7.11 -21.24
C ALA A 19 18.02 6.89 -22.11
N ARG A 20 17.76 5.63 -22.47
CA ARG A 20 16.68 5.21 -23.39
C ARG A 20 15.56 4.49 -22.64
N ASP A 21 14.41 4.31 -23.31
CA ASP A 21 13.29 3.54 -22.78
C ASP A 21 13.73 2.20 -22.19
N GLY A 22 13.32 1.94 -20.93
CA GLY A 22 13.64 0.74 -20.17
C GLY A 22 15.01 0.75 -19.49
N GLU A 23 15.86 1.76 -19.67
CA GLU A 23 17.15 1.85 -18.98
C GLU A 23 17.03 2.46 -17.56
N THR A 24 18.01 2.11 -16.73
CA THR A 24 18.21 2.69 -15.38
C THR A 24 19.41 3.62 -15.38
N VAL A 25 19.26 4.77 -14.72
CA VAL A 25 20.32 5.73 -14.37
C VAL A 25 20.55 5.65 -12.86
N GLU A 26 21.71 5.16 -12.45
CA GLU A 26 22.11 5.03 -11.04
C GLU A 26 22.90 6.27 -10.60
N VAL A 27 22.49 6.91 -9.50
CA VAL A 27 23.21 8.01 -8.86
C VAL A 27 24.24 7.42 -7.90
N LEU A 28 25.48 7.28 -8.35
CA LEU A 28 26.54 6.60 -7.59
C LEU A 28 27.07 7.43 -6.40
N GLU A 29 26.99 8.76 -6.48
CA GLU A 29 27.40 9.68 -5.42
C GLU A 29 26.48 10.91 -5.36
N SER A 30 26.40 11.53 -4.18
CA SER A 30 25.60 12.74 -3.98
C SER A 30 26.21 13.92 -4.73
N THR A 31 25.39 14.65 -5.48
CA THR A 31 25.86 15.62 -6.48
C THR A 31 24.97 16.88 -6.54
N THR A 32 25.45 17.91 -7.21
CA THR A 32 24.73 19.17 -7.44
C THR A 32 24.51 19.38 -8.93
N ILE A 33 23.27 19.64 -9.34
CA ILE A 33 22.90 20.03 -10.70
C ILE A 33 22.60 21.53 -10.74
N SER A 34 23.05 22.20 -11.79
CA SER A 34 22.76 23.62 -12.09
C SER A 34 21.77 23.78 -13.26
N SER A 35 21.30 22.67 -13.80
CA SER A 35 20.30 22.58 -14.86
C SER A 35 19.44 21.33 -14.67
N ALA A 36 18.21 21.37 -15.18
CA ALA A 36 17.22 20.31 -14.98
C ALA A 36 17.66 18.95 -15.52
N LEU A 37 17.27 17.87 -14.83
CA LEU A 37 17.28 16.52 -15.39
C LEU A 37 16.07 16.39 -16.32
N GLU A 38 16.29 16.61 -17.62
CA GLU A 38 15.23 16.57 -18.64
C GLU A 38 14.83 15.13 -19.00
N ILE A 39 13.75 14.64 -18.39
CA ILE A 39 13.24 13.28 -18.60
C ILE A 39 12.41 13.24 -19.89
N LYS A 40 12.91 12.54 -20.91
CA LYS A 40 12.30 12.42 -22.24
C LYS A 40 11.87 11.00 -22.61
N ASN A 41 12.36 10.01 -21.85
CA ASN A 41 12.18 8.58 -22.11
C ASN A 41 11.66 7.87 -20.85
N ASN A 42 11.13 6.66 -21.04
CA ASN A 42 10.54 5.83 -19.99
C ASN A 42 11.64 5.12 -19.18
N ILE A 43 12.26 5.82 -18.23
CA ILE A 43 13.46 5.36 -17.52
C ILE A 43 13.21 5.09 -16.02
N THR A 44 14.19 4.44 -15.39
CA THR A 44 14.33 4.40 -13.94
C THR A 44 15.48 5.32 -13.51
N ILE A 45 15.28 6.14 -12.49
CA ILE A 45 16.35 6.86 -11.78
C ILE A 45 16.47 6.24 -10.40
N ASP A 46 17.55 5.51 -10.16
CA ASP A 46 17.87 4.97 -8.86
C ASP A 46 18.83 5.91 -8.14
N GLY A 47 18.39 6.47 -7.01
CA GLY A 47 19.21 7.33 -6.18
C GLY A 47 20.28 6.59 -5.39
N ASN A 48 20.14 5.28 -5.16
CA ASN A 48 21.06 4.48 -4.35
C ASN A 48 21.39 5.14 -2.98
N GLY A 49 20.39 5.79 -2.36
CA GLY A 49 20.51 6.54 -1.11
C GLY A 49 21.13 7.94 -1.22
N ASN A 50 21.52 8.40 -2.41
CA ASN A 50 22.21 9.68 -2.60
C ASN A 50 21.28 10.89 -2.68
N THR A 51 21.87 12.08 -2.50
CA THR A 51 21.21 13.38 -2.67
C THR A 51 21.62 14.04 -3.99
N VAL A 52 20.63 14.46 -4.78
CA VAL A 52 20.81 15.37 -5.91
C VAL A 52 20.30 16.76 -5.50
N THR A 53 21.22 17.70 -5.33
CA THR A 53 20.90 19.09 -5.01
C THR A 53 20.69 19.90 -6.29
N ALA A 54 19.49 20.42 -6.50
CA ALA A 54 19.21 21.38 -7.56
C ALA A 54 19.61 22.78 -7.06
N ASP A 55 20.69 23.36 -7.59
CA ASP A 55 21.05 24.76 -7.32
C ASP A 55 20.29 25.68 -8.27
N LYS A 56 19.25 26.35 -7.76
CA LYS A 56 18.42 27.34 -8.48
C LYS A 56 17.82 26.84 -9.80
N CYS A 57 17.64 25.52 -9.93
CA CYS A 57 17.00 24.87 -11.06
C CYS A 57 15.90 23.92 -10.58
N VAL A 58 15.13 23.35 -11.51
CA VAL A 58 14.19 22.27 -11.19
C VAL A 58 14.94 20.93 -11.15
N GLY A 59 14.43 19.95 -10.41
CA GLY A 59 14.97 18.59 -10.36
C GLY A 59 14.67 17.80 -11.63
N LEU A 60 13.72 16.88 -11.54
CA LEU A 60 13.29 16.01 -12.64
C LEU A 60 12.20 16.73 -13.45
N TYR A 61 12.60 17.31 -14.58
CA TYR A 61 11.69 17.99 -15.50
C TYR A 61 11.28 17.01 -16.60
N ILE A 62 10.04 16.58 -16.58
CA ILE A 62 9.44 15.72 -17.59
C ILE A 62 9.14 16.55 -18.84
N LYS A 63 9.68 16.12 -19.99
CA LYS A 63 9.73 16.84 -21.27
C LYS A 63 9.06 16.09 -22.42
N ALA A 64 8.39 14.98 -22.14
CA ALA A 64 7.60 14.18 -23.07
C ALA A 64 6.44 13.52 -22.31
N ASP A 65 5.41 13.06 -23.03
CA ASP A 65 4.41 12.16 -22.46
C ASP A 65 5.04 10.79 -22.22
N LEU A 66 5.05 10.34 -20.96
CA LEU A 66 5.66 9.07 -20.56
C LEU A 66 4.59 8.03 -20.26
N SER A 67 4.82 6.79 -20.67
CA SER A 67 4.04 5.64 -20.18
C SER A 67 4.43 5.28 -18.74
N LYS A 68 5.73 5.39 -18.41
CA LYS A 68 6.27 5.11 -17.08
C LYS A 68 7.47 5.98 -16.74
N LEU A 69 7.60 6.41 -15.50
CA LEU A 69 8.84 6.92 -14.89
C LEU A 69 8.98 6.31 -13.49
N THR A 70 10.13 5.73 -13.18
CA THR A 70 10.42 5.16 -11.86
C THR A 70 11.52 5.96 -11.17
N VAL A 71 11.33 6.30 -9.90
CA VAL A 71 12.35 6.93 -9.05
C VAL A 71 12.43 6.18 -7.72
N THR A 72 13.61 5.69 -7.36
CA THR A 72 13.86 4.93 -6.13
C THR A 72 14.96 5.58 -5.29
N ASP A 73 14.85 5.49 -3.96
CA ASP A 73 15.94 5.72 -3.00
C ASP A 73 16.75 7.02 -3.22
N LEU A 74 16.07 8.09 -3.65
CA LEU A 74 16.67 9.37 -4.06
C LEU A 74 16.21 10.52 -3.16
N THR A 75 17.14 11.34 -2.70
CA THR A 75 16.81 12.66 -2.13
C THR A 75 17.01 13.75 -3.18
N LEU A 76 15.94 14.43 -3.57
CA LEU A 76 15.97 15.66 -4.34
C LEU A 76 15.92 16.85 -3.39
N LYS A 77 16.91 17.74 -3.49
CA LYS A 77 16.99 18.92 -2.62
C LYS A 77 17.02 20.21 -3.42
N GLY A 78 16.04 21.08 -3.21
CA GLY A 78 15.99 22.42 -3.76
C GLY A 78 16.82 23.41 -2.95
N VAL A 79 17.34 24.42 -3.62
CA VAL A 79 18.01 25.59 -3.03
C VAL A 79 17.18 26.84 -3.31
N LEU A 80 16.80 27.55 -2.23
CA LEU A 80 16.38 28.95 -2.26
C LEU A 80 17.51 29.80 -1.65
N PRO A 81 18.12 30.74 -2.40
CA PRO A 81 19.17 31.61 -1.88
C PRO A 81 18.67 32.52 -0.76
N GLU A 82 19.59 32.92 0.13
CA GLU A 82 19.28 33.86 1.20
C GLU A 82 18.76 35.20 0.63
N GLY A 83 17.73 35.77 1.27
CA GLY A 83 17.06 36.98 0.82
C GLY A 83 16.14 36.82 -0.40
N SER A 84 16.12 35.66 -1.05
CA SER A 84 15.20 35.38 -2.17
C SER A 84 13.84 34.89 -1.69
N LEU A 85 12.81 35.08 -2.53
CA LEU A 85 11.48 34.52 -2.34
C LEU A 85 11.26 33.35 -3.30
N ALA A 86 10.54 32.34 -2.82
CA ALA A 86 10.06 31.24 -3.64
C ALA A 86 8.90 31.70 -4.52
N GLY A 87 9.02 31.41 -5.81
CA GLY A 87 8.06 31.77 -6.85
C GLY A 87 8.50 31.23 -8.20
N GLU A 88 7.81 31.66 -9.26
CA GLU A 88 8.09 31.30 -10.64
C GLU A 88 9.03 32.34 -11.28
N GLY A 89 10.25 31.97 -11.65
CA GLY A 89 11.19 32.93 -12.24
C GLY A 89 12.69 32.70 -12.01
N GLY A 90 13.10 31.61 -11.37
CA GLY A 90 14.52 31.24 -11.23
C GLY A 90 15.28 31.94 -10.09
N THR A 91 14.57 32.58 -9.15
CA THR A 91 15.13 33.02 -7.87
C THR A 91 15.63 31.86 -7.02
N GLY A 92 15.00 30.69 -7.14
CA GLY A 92 15.33 29.46 -6.44
C GLY A 92 14.80 28.23 -7.18
N SER A 93 14.90 27.08 -6.54
CA SER A 93 14.58 25.79 -7.14
C SER A 93 13.07 25.54 -7.17
N PHE A 94 12.46 25.72 -8.34
CA PHE A 94 11.00 25.81 -8.45
C PHE A 94 10.25 24.50 -8.19
N MET A 95 10.75 23.37 -8.70
CA MET A 95 10.02 22.09 -8.74
C MET A 95 10.96 20.91 -8.50
N GLY A 96 10.57 19.97 -7.63
CA GLY A 96 11.29 18.71 -7.42
C GLY A 96 11.11 17.71 -8.57
N ILE A 97 9.88 17.26 -8.80
CA ILE A 97 9.52 16.38 -9.94
C ILE A 97 8.25 16.92 -10.59
N GLY A 98 8.21 16.95 -11.94
CA GLY A 98 6.97 17.23 -12.66
C GLY A 98 7.16 17.79 -14.06
N THR A 99 6.11 18.44 -14.56
CA THR A 99 5.95 18.75 -15.98
C THR A 99 5.93 20.24 -16.29
N TYR A 100 5.77 21.11 -15.29
CA TYR A 100 5.80 22.58 -15.37
C TYR A 100 5.14 23.11 -16.67
N ASN A 101 5.82 23.96 -17.45
CA ASN A 101 5.32 24.53 -18.71
C ASN A 101 5.18 23.52 -19.88
N GLY A 102 5.62 22.28 -19.72
CA GLY A 102 5.36 21.21 -20.68
C GLY A 102 4.00 20.54 -20.50
N CYS A 103 3.48 20.51 -19.27
CA CYS A 103 2.19 19.91 -18.91
C CYS A 103 1.97 18.45 -19.40
N TYR A 104 3.05 17.70 -19.66
CA TYR A 104 2.98 16.31 -20.16
C TYR A 104 2.21 15.35 -19.22
N GLY A 105 1.77 14.21 -19.75
CA GLY A 105 1.23 13.10 -18.98
C GLY A 105 2.32 12.12 -18.51
N VAL A 106 1.99 11.36 -17.46
CA VAL A 106 2.80 10.22 -16.98
C VAL A 106 1.84 9.10 -16.62
N GLY A 107 1.79 8.04 -17.43
CA GLY A 107 0.85 6.92 -17.24
C GLY A 107 1.04 6.18 -15.91
N ASP A 108 2.28 6.09 -15.43
CA ASP A 108 2.65 5.50 -14.15
C ASP A 108 3.96 6.14 -13.62
N LEU A 109 3.83 7.07 -12.66
CA LEU A 109 4.96 7.64 -11.91
C LEU A 109 5.16 6.85 -10.61
N GLN A 110 6.16 5.98 -10.59
CA GLN A 110 6.50 5.17 -9.42
C GLN A 110 7.56 5.90 -8.57
N LEU A 111 7.24 6.18 -7.30
CA LEU A 111 8.13 6.86 -6.35
C LEU A 111 8.29 5.99 -5.10
N THR A 112 9.45 5.39 -4.86
CA THR A 112 9.69 4.54 -3.66
C THR A 112 10.88 5.06 -2.87
N ASN A 113 10.71 5.30 -1.56
CA ASN A 113 11.75 5.85 -0.67
C ASN A 113 12.34 7.20 -1.14
N VAL A 114 11.61 7.96 -1.94
CA VAL A 114 12.05 9.26 -2.46
C VAL A 114 11.84 10.35 -1.41
N THR A 115 12.79 11.27 -1.28
CA THR A 115 12.61 12.51 -0.51
C THR A 115 12.69 13.72 -1.44
N ILE A 116 11.79 14.69 -1.29
CA ILE A 116 11.78 15.97 -2.00
C ILE A 116 11.76 17.08 -0.95
N ASP A 117 12.83 17.88 -0.88
CA ASP A 117 13.10 18.84 0.19
C ASP A 117 13.37 20.24 -0.37
N GLY A 118 12.74 21.29 0.16
CA GLY A 118 13.18 22.68 -0.07
C GLY A 118 12.97 23.28 -1.47
N PHE A 119 12.03 22.78 -2.27
CA PHE A 119 11.62 23.41 -3.54
C PHE A 119 10.47 24.40 -3.35
N SER A 120 10.18 25.27 -4.33
CA SER A 120 8.92 26.05 -4.30
C SER A 120 7.70 25.13 -4.33
N TYR A 121 7.74 24.10 -5.18
CA TYR A 121 6.80 22.98 -5.25
C TYR A 121 7.56 21.65 -5.20
N GLY A 122 7.11 20.68 -4.40
CA GLY A 122 7.73 19.35 -4.40
C GLY A 122 7.39 18.57 -5.67
N LEU A 123 6.10 18.27 -5.86
CA LEU A 123 5.53 17.72 -7.09
C LEU A 123 4.69 18.79 -7.80
N TYR A 124 4.85 18.95 -9.11
CA TYR A 124 4.04 19.92 -9.89
C TYR A 124 3.64 19.37 -11.26
N PHE A 125 2.33 19.10 -11.42
CA PHE A 125 1.75 18.57 -12.65
C PHE A 125 0.60 19.45 -13.12
N GLY A 126 0.95 20.45 -13.95
CA GLY A 126 -0.01 21.32 -14.63
C GLY A 126 -0.70 20.63 -15.80
N LYS A 127 -1.85 21.18 -16.20
CA LYS A 127 -2.62 20.76 -17.38
C LYS A 127 -2.53 21.75 -18.54
N ASN A 128 -2.32 23.03 -18.25
CA ASN A 128 -2.14 24.09 -19.24
C ASN A 128 -0.94 24.98 -18.86
N PRO A 129 -0.02 25.29 -19.78
CA PRO A 129 0.98 26.34 -19.58
C PRO A 129 0.34 27.67 -19.14
N ALA A 130 0.71 28.13 -17.95
CA ALA A 130 0.45 29.48 -17.40
C ALA A 130 -0.95 30.08 -17.70
N GLY A 131 -2.03 29.44 -17.22
CA GLY A 131 -3.31 30.11 -16.95
C GLY A 131 -4.16 30.54 -18.15
N GLY A 132 -3.89 30.05 -19.36
CA GLY A 132 -4.72 30.33 -20.54
C GLY A 132 -5.99 29.47 -20.67
N ASN A 133 -6.70 29.67 -21.79
CA ASN A 133 -7.57 28.68 -22.42
C ASN A 133 -6.84 28.23 -23.70
N GLY A 134 -5.95 27.24 -23.58
CA GLY A 134 -4.96 26.85 -24.60
C GLY A 134 -4.68 25.34 -24.52
N PRO A 135 -4.00 24.75 -25.52
CA PRO A 135 -4.07 23.32 -25.81
C PRO A 135 -3.72 22.46 -24.59
N TYR A 136 -4.76 21.90 -23.99
CA TYR A 136 -4.65 21.04 -22.83
C TYR A 136 -3.94 19.75 -23.21
N ASN A 137 -2.91 19.38 -22.47
CA ASN A 137 -2.40 18.03 -22.54
C ASN A 137 -3.30 17.17 -21.64
N GLU A 138 -4.21 16.44 -22.29
CA GLU A 138 -5.21 15.57 -21.67
C GLU A 138 -4.64 14.22 -21.20
N ASN A 139 -3.37 13.90 -21.50
CA ASN A 139 -2.77 12.65 -21.03
C ASN A 139 -2.67 12.65 -19.50
N PRO A 140 -3.16 11.61 -18.81
CA PRO A 140 -3.27 11.61 -17.36
C PRO A 140 -1.91 11.62 -16.67
N VAL A 141 -1.94 11.95 -15.38
CA VAL A 141 -0.82 11.69 -14.45
C VAL A 141 -1.34 10.70 -13.42
N SER A 142 -0.71 9.52 -13.37
CA SER A 142 -0.94 8.52 -12.32
C SER A 142 0.32 8.40 -11.47
N VAL A 143 0.17 8.33 -10.14
CA VAL A 143 1.29 8.29 -9.19
C VAL A 143 1.13 7.10 -8.25
N THR A 144 2.14 6.23 -8.21
CA THR A 144 2.27 5.14 -7.24
C THR A 144 3.43 5.49 -6.31
N ALA A 145 3.13 6.14 -5.18
CA ALA A 145 4.12 6.58 -4.21
C ALA A 145 4.10 5.70 -2.95
N ASN A 146 5.26 5.17 -2.55
CA ASN A 146 5.45 4.36 -1.34
C ASN A 146 6.60 4.95 -0.51
N ASN A 147 6.33 5.34 0.73
CA ASN A 147 7.32 5.99 1.62
C ASN A 147 7.98 7.25 0.99
N LEU A 148 7.23 7.99 0.16
CA LEU A 148 7.65 9.30 -0.35
C LEU A 148 7.59 10.33 0.79
N THR A 149 8.66 11.11 0.98
CA THR A 149 8.67 12.29 1.86
C THR A 149 8.73 13.56 1.02
N VAL A 150 7.77 14.46 1.18
CA VAL A 150 7.80 15.80 0.59
C VAL A 150 7.77 16.82 1.72
N GLN A 151 8.83 17.61 1.84
CA GLN A 151 9.03 18.46 3.00
C GLN A 151 9.61 19.85 2.69
N ASN A 152 9.33 20.78 3.60
CA ASN A 152 9.86 22.15 3.59
C ASN A 152 9.66 22.89 2.25
N CYS A 153 8.69 22.46 1.42
CA CYS A 153 8.44 23.09 0.14
C CYS A 153 7.69 24.41 0.36
N TYR A 154 8.21 25.50 -0.21
CA TYR A 154 7.82 26.86 0.22
C TYR A 154 6.37 27.21 -0.11
N ILE A 155 5.82 26.72 -1.23
CA ILE A 155 4.46 27.05 -1.68
C ILE A 155 3.53 25.87 -1.44
N LYS A 156 3.80 24.71 -2.07
CA LYS A 156 3.03 23.47 -1.87
C LYS A 156 3.93 22.25 -1.90
N GLY A 157 3.62 21.22 -1.10
CA GLY A 157 4.30 19.93 -1.22
C GLY A 157 3.99 19.27 -2.57
N ALA A 158 2.72 19.15 -2.92
CA ALA A 158 2.30 18.67 -4.24
C ALA A 158 1.17 19.51 -4.84
N TYR A 159 1.20 19.69 -6.16
CA TYR A 159 0.16 20.36 -6.94
C TYR A 159 -0.16 19.55 -8.20
N PHE A 160 -1.43 19.16 -8.37
CA PHE A 160 -1.87 18.35 -9.50
C PHE A 160 -3.13 18.91 -10.14
N GLU A 161 -3.12 19.09 -11.46
CA GLU A 161 -4.29 19.52 -12.25
C GLU A 161 -4.95 18.38 -13.02
N LYS A 162 -4.33 17.19 -13.05
CA LYS A 162 -4.78 16.02 -13.82
C LYS A 162 -4.36 14.65 -13.26
N LEU A 163 -4.46 14.51 -11.93
CA LEU A 163 -4.19 13.26 -11.21
C LEU A 163 -5.35 12.27 -11.34
N THR A 164 -5.07 11.00 -11.65
CA THR A 164 -6.04 9.89 -11.61
C THR A 164 -5.34 8.60 -11.19
N ASP A 165 -6.10 7.58 -10.76
CA ASP A 165 -5.62 6.21 -10.54
C ASP A 165 -4.28 6.16 -9.77
N SER A 166 -4.26 6.87 -8.65
CA SER A 166 -3.04 7.22 -7.90
C SER A 166 -3.13 6.80 -6.44
N THR A 167 -2.04 6.31 -5.89
CA THR A 167 -1.94 5.82 -4.52
C THR A 167 -0.69 6.35 -3.85
N PHE A 168 -0.86 6.95 -2.68
CA PHE A 168 0.20 7.40 -1.79
C PHE A 168 0.14 6.56 -0.51
N THR A 169 1.09 5.65 -0.33
CA THR A 169 1.19 4.74 0.82
C THR A 169 2.32 5.15 1.74
N SER A 170 2.04 5.32 3.04
CA SER A 170 3.01 5.69 4.08
C SER A 170 3.83 6.95 3.76
N CYS A 171 3.29 7.85 2.94
CA CYS A 171 3.97 9.07 2.51
C CYS A 171 3.90 10.16 3.57
N LYS A 172 4.84 11.11 3.56
CA LYS A 172 4.98 12.18 4.56
C LYS A 172 4.97 13.54 3.87
N PHE A 173 4.07 14.42 4.28
CA PHE A 173 3.99 15.81 3.85
C PHE A 173 4.26 16.70 5.08
N LEU A 174 5.46 17.29 5.15
CA LEU A 174 5.97 17.92 6.38
C LEU A 174 6.40 19.38 6.13
N ASN A 175 5.88 20.33 6.91
CA ASN A 175 6.29 21.75 6.84
C ASN A 175 6.15 22.38 5.45
N ASN A 176 5.20 21.95 4.62
CA ASN A 176 5.02 22.54 3.29
C ASN A 176 4.05 23.74 3.34
N GLY A 177 4.41 24.84 2.67
CA GLY A 177 3.56 26.01 2.55
C GLY A 177 3.34 26.77 3.86
N THR A 178 4.33 26.80 4.76
CA THR A 178 4.16 27.30 6.15
C THR A 178 4.47 28.77 6.38
N ASP A 179 5.32 29.37 5.55
CA ASP A 179 5.88 30.70 5.77
C ASP A 179 5.69 31.55 4.51
N ASP A 180 4.66 32.39 4.51
CA ASP A 180 4.34 33.25 3.38
C ASP A 180 5.36 34.39 3.21
N THR A 181 6.15 34.71 4.23
CA THR A 181 7.24 35.69 4.14
C THR A 181 8.37 35.22 3.23
N LYS A 182 8.47 33.89 2.99
CA LYS A 182 9.39 33.26 2.03
C LYS A 182 8.81 33.13 0.62
N VAL A 183 7.57 33.54 0.38
CA VAL A 183 6.86 33.33 -0.89
C VAL A 183 6.53 34.65 -1.58
N GLU A 184 6.66 34.69 -2.90
CA GLU A 184 6.24 35.83 -3.73
C GLU A 184 4.74 36.06 -3.62
N SER A 185 4.30 37.32 -3.58
CA SER A 185 2.90 37.68 -3.23
C SER A 185 1.82 37.00 -4.09
N GLY A 186 2.10 36.76 -5.37
CA GLY A 186 1.18 36.07 -6.28
C GLY A 186 0.94 34.59 -5.98
N PHE A 187 1.81 33.94 -5.21
CA PHE A 187 1.75 32.51 -4.91
C PHE A 187 1.34 32.18 -3.47
N ARG A 188 1.02 33.19 -2.66
CA ARG A 188 0.73 33.02 -1.23
C ARG A 188 -0.60 32.36 -0.92
N THR A 189 -1.54 32.27 -1.86
CA THR A 189 -2.88 31.72 -1.60
C THR A 189 -2.89 30.19 -1.75
N TRP A 190 -3.60 29.50 -0.85
CA TRP A 190 -3.73 28.04 -0.83
C TRP A 190 -2.39 27.29 -0.63
N MET A 191 -1.43 27.88 0.09
CA MET A 191 -0.19 27.21 0.48
C MET A 191 -0.50 25.98 1.35
N CYS A 192 0.05 24.81 1.04
CA CYS A 192 -0.46 23.54 1.59
C CYS A 192 0.49 22.33 1.47
N GLY A 193 0.09 21.20 2.06
CA GLY A 193 0.75 19.91 1.86
C GLY A 193 0.53 19.38 0.45
N VAL A 194 -0.72 19.13 0.09
CA VAL A 194 -1.14 18.62 -1.22
C VAL A 194 -2.38 19.38 -1.71
N ASP A 195 -2.34 19.83 -2.96
CA ASP A 195 -3.46 20.45 -3.66
C ASP A 195 -3.76 19.69 -4.96
N ILE A 196 -4.76 18.81 -4.87
CA ILE A 196 -5.41 18.19 -6.02
C ILE A 196 -6.42 19.22 -6.52
N ASN A 197 -6.05 19.93 -7.58
CA ASN A 197 -6.79 21.04 -8.17
C ASN A 197 -7.15 20.70 -9.63
N LEU A 198 -7.91 19.62 -9.80
CA LEU A 198 -8.20 18.99 -11.09
C LEU A 198 -8.99 19.91 -12.01
N LYS A 199 -8.69 19.87 -13.32
CA LYS A 199 -9.30 20.72 -14.35
C LYS A 199 -9.70 19.93 -15.59
N ASN A 200 -10.80 20.33 -16.24
CA ASN A 200 -11.27 19.89 -17.55
C ASN A 200 -11.16 18.38 -17.80
N GLY A 201 -11.92 17.53 -17.11
CA GLY A 201 -11.83 16.08 -17.34
C GLY A 201 -12.39 15.22 -16.22
N SER A 202 -12.41 13.91 -16.45
CA SER A 202 -12.90 12.92 -15.49
C SER A 202 -11.75 12.12 -14.91
N TYR A 203 -11.63 12.18 -13.60
CA TYR A 203 -10.56 11.59 -12.80
C TYR A 203 -11.17 10.62 -11.79
N LYS A 204 -10.37 9.68 -11.30
CA LYS A 204 -10.86 8.66 -10.35
C LYS A 204 -9.76 8.11 -9.47
N ASN A 205 -10.16 7.30 -8.48
CA ASN A 205 -9.26 6.39 -7.74
C ASN A 205 -8.00 7.06 -7.16
N ILE A 206 -8.15 8.16 -6.41
CA ILE A 206 -7.02 8.83 -5.75
C ILE A 206 -6.99 8.46 -4.26
N SER A 207 -5.94 7.80 -3.77
CA SER A 207 -5.86 7.34 -2.38
C SER A 207 -4.62 7.82 -1.61
N PHE A 208 -4.82 8.13 -0.34
CA PHE A 208 -3.79 8.37 0.67
C PHE A 208 -3.99 7.37 1.81
N VAL A 209 -3.03 6.48 2.00
CA VAL A 209 -3.10 5.35 2.94
C VAL A 209 -1.91 5.39 3.89
N GLY A 210 -2.16 5.55 5.20
CA GLY A 210 -1.09 5.59 6.20
C GLY A 210 -0.20 6.85 6.14
N CYS A 211 -0.63 7.91 5.46
CA CYS A 211 0.19 9.10 5.22
C CYS A 211 0.21 10.07 6.42
N THR A 212 1.35 10.74 6.65
CA THR A 212 1.50 11.76 7.69
C THR A 212 1.50 13.15 7.10
N PHE A 213 0.62 14.03 7.57
CA PHE A 213 0.57 15.45 7.23
C PHE A 213 0.83 16.29 8.49
N THR A 214 2.02 16.88 8.61
CA THR A 214 2.40 17.67 9.80
C THR A 214 2.86 19.07 9.44
N ASN A 215 2.37 20.07 10.18
CA ASN A 215 2.70 21.49 10.02
C ASN A 215 2.52 22.00 8.58
N ASN A 216 1.45 21.64 7.85
CA ASN A 216 1.28 22.13 6.47
C ASN A 216 0.32 23.32 6.37
N GLY A 217 0.69 24.24 5.49
CA GLY A 217 -0.17 25.27 4.91
C GLY A 217 -0.22 26.60 5.65
N ALA A 218 -0.73 27.59 4.92
CA ALA A 218 -0.96 28.97 5.33
C ALA A 218 -1.97 29.61 4.37
N ASN A 219 -2.46 30.82 4.69
CA ASN A 219 -3.18 31.69 3.73
C ASN A 219 -4.30 30.94 2.95
N SER A 220 -5.28 30.47 3.71
CA SER A 220 -6.42 29.62 3.29
C SER A 220 -6.11 28.16 2.95
N GLY A 221 -4.85 27.76 2.75
CA GLY A 221 -4.49 26.35 2.55
C GLY A 221 -4.33 25.56 3.85
N THR A 222 -4.08 24.25 3.74
CA THR A 222 -4.04 23.29 4.87
C THR A 222 -3.19 22.05 4.50
N ALA A 223 -3.45 20.86 5.07
CA ALA A 223 -2.80 19.62 4.68
C ALA A 223 -3.18 19.15 3.27
N LEU A 224 -4.47 18.90 3.01
CA LEU A 224 -4.94 18.24 1.80
C LEU A 224 -6.19 18.93 1.22
N LEU A 225 -6.06 19.47 0.02
CA LEU A 225 -7.18 19.99 -0.77
C LEU A 225 -7.50 18.98 -1.88
N ILE A 226 -8.76 18.58 -2.00
CA ILE A 226 -9.27 17.65 -3.03
C ILE A 226 -10.39 18.36 -3.80
N LYS A 227 -10.08 18.79 -5.03
CA LYS A 227 -10.96 19.64 -5.83
C LYS A 227 -10.99 19.16 -7.27
N ALA A 228 -12.19 19.05 -7.80
CA ALA A 228 -12.45 19.03 -9.24
C ALA A 228 -13.12 20.36 -9.60
N ARG A 229 -12.45 21.17 -10.42
CA ARG A 229 -12.87 22.53 -10.77
C ARG A 229 -13.95 22.48 -11.84
N ASP A 230 -15.19 22.28 -11.41
CA ASP A 230 -16.41 22.32 -12.22
C ASP A 230 -17.14 23.68 -12.15
N ASP A 231 -16.47 24.72 -11.62
CA ASP A 231 -17.02 26.07 -11.44
C ASP A 231 -17.04 26.93 -12.72
N GLY A 232 -16.97 26.30 -13.90
CA GLY A 232 -17.00 26.92 -15.23
C GLY A 232 -15.76 27.76 -15.62
N ASN A 233 -14.88 28.09 -14.67
CA ASN A 233 -13.74 28.98 -14.89
C ASN A 233 -12.53 28.31 -15.57
N TYR A 234 -12.44 26.97 -15.53
CA TYR A 234 -11.29 26.20 -16.03
C TYR A 234 -11.71 24.93 -16.81
N GLY A 235 -12.91 24.96 -17.40
CA GLY A 235 -13.57 23.84 -18.08
C GLY A 235 -15.07 23.78 -17.73
N GLU A 236 -15.90 23.30 -18.66
CA GLU A 236 -17.35 23.17 -18.44
C GLU A 236 -17.73 21.95 -17.60
N THR A 237 -16.91 20.90 -17.63
CA THR A 237 -17.09 19.69 -16.81
C THR A 237 -15.74 19.19 -16.28
N THR A 238 -15.66 19.05 -14.96
CA THR A 238 -14.58 18.33 -14.28
C THR A 238 -15.23 17.40 -13.26
N SER A 239 -14.77 16.16 -13.17
CA SER A 239 -15.25 15.22 -12.16
C SER A 239 -14.11 14.45 -11.49
N LEU A 240 -14.32 14.10 -10.22
CA LEU A 240 -13.48 13.16 -9.49
C LEU A 240 -14.40 12.13 -8.82
N ASP A 241 -14.28 10.86 -9.22
CA ASP A 241 -15.02 9.72 -8.70
C ASP A 241 -14.07 8.77 -7.95
N GLY A 242 -14.19 8.73 -6.62
CA GLY A 242 -13.32 7.93 -5.77
C GLY A 242 -12.09 8.71 -5.29
N ALA A 243 -12.15 9.17 -4.04
CA ALA A 243 -10.98 9.65 -3.31
C ALA A 243 -10.95 9.04 -1.91
N THR A 244 -9.82 8.51 -1.45
CA THR A 244 -9.72 7.81 -0.15
C THR A 244 -8.64 8.42 0.73
N VAL A 245 -8.96 8.68 2.00
CA VAL A 245 -8.01 9.07 3.06
C VAL A 245 -8.21 8.10 4.23
N SER A 246 -7.26 7.19 4.43
CA SER A 246 -7.35 6.10 5.41
C SER A 246 -6.04 5.87 6.17
N GLY A 247 -6.10 5.66 7.49
CA GLY A 247 -4.92 5.48 8.35
C GLY A 247 -3.96 6.68 8.39
N CYS A 248 -4.35 7.82 7.84
CA CYS A 248 -3.55 9.03 7.76
C CYS A 248 -3.54 9.77 9.11
N THR A 249 -2.45 10.48 9.39
CA THR A 249 -2.29 11.30 10.60
C THR A 249 -2.15 12.78 10.23
N PHE A 250 -2.81 13.65 10.99
CA PHE A 250 -2.84 15.09 10.73
C PHE A 250 -2.52 15.88 12.00
N ALA A 251 -1.38 16.58 12.03
CA ALA A 251 -0.93 17.36 13.18
C ALA A 251 -0.56 18.79 12.78
N ASN A 252 -1.01 19.79 13.56
CA ASN A 252 -0.61 21.20 13.45
C ASN A 252 -0.76 21.84 12.04
N ASN A 253 -1.59 21.28 11.16
CA ASN A 253 -1.85 21.87 9.85
C ASN A 253 -2.73 23.12 9.99
N HIS A 254 -2.54 24.11 9.11
CA HIS A 254 -3.27 25.36 9.16
C HIS A 254 -4.78 25.17 8.89
N GLY A 255 -5.61 26.02 9.53
CA GLY A 255 -7.07 25.91 9.49
C GLY A 255 -7.67 25.04 10.59
N THR A 256 -8.99 24.89 10.58
CA THR A 256 -9.74 24.09 11.57
C THR A 256 -10.00 22.65 11.11
N THR A 257 -9.83 22.37 9.82
CA THR A 257 -10.01 21.08 9.17
C THR A 257 -8.81 20.79 8.27
N PRO A 258 -8.10 19.65 8.44
CA PRO A 258 -6.94 19.31 7.61
C PRO A 258 -7.29 18.91 6.16
N VAL A 259 -8.52 18.46 5.90
CA VAL A 259 -8.98 18.05 4.57
C VAL A 259 -10.08 18.99 4.08
N ILE A 260 -9.97 19.48 2.84
CA ILE A 260 -10.99 20.32 2.21
C ILE A 260 -11.42 19.69 0.88
N LEU A 261 -12.72 19.43 0.74
CA LEU A 261 -13.35 18.96 -0.49
C LEU A 261 -14.00 20.13 -1.23
N GLY A 262 -13.72 20.27 -2.52
CA GLY A 262 -14.21 21.38 -3.35
C GLY A 262 -13.54 22.73 -3.03
N GLU A 263 -13.65 23.67 -3.95
CA GLU A 263 -13.16 25.04 -3.77
C GLU A 263 -14.15 25.85 -2.90
N PRO A 264 -13.69 26.50 -1.81
CA PRO A 264 -14.56 27.31 -0.97
C PRO A 264 -15.33 28.40 -1.72
N GLY A 265 -16.64 28.47 -1.44
CA GLY A 265 -17.55 29.45 -2.04
C GLY A 265 -17.96 29.17 -3.49
N LYS A 266 -17.64 28.00 -4.06
CA LYS A 266 -17.98 27.66 -5.46
C LYS A 266 -19.18 26.73 -5.63
N GLY A 267 -19.57 25.96 -4.61
CA GLY A 267 -20.70 25.03 -4.70
C GLY A 267 -20.48 23.96 -5.77
N ASN A 268 -19.30 23.33 -5.75
CA ASN A 268 -18.90 22.32 -6.73
C ASN A 268 -19.85 21.12 -6.73
N LYS A 269 -19.94 20.34 -7.79
CA LYS A 269 -20.72 19.08 -7.80
C LYS A 269 -19.90 17.88 -7.37
N THR A 270 -18.59 17.98 -7.52
CA THR A 270 -17.60 16.92 -7.26
C THR A 270 -16.49 17.40 -6.31
N PRO A 271 -15.72 16.52 -5.65
CA PRO A 271 -15.63 15.06 -5.82
C PRO A 271 -16.84 14.26 -5.28
N VAL A 272 -17.01 13.04 -5.79
CA VAL A 272 -17.98 12.02 -5.34
C VAL A 272 -17.25 10.71 -5.01
N ASN A 273 -17.94 9.80 -4.32
CA ASN A 273 -17.41 8.56 -3.74
C ASN A 273 -16.13 8.81 -2.89
N VAL A 274 -16.15 9.88 -2.10
CA VAL A 274 -15.02 10.29 -1.26
C VAL A 274 -15.09 9.68 0.12
N SER A 275 -14.13 8.84 0.46
CA SER A 275 -14.00 8.09 1.71
C SER A 275 -12.95 8.74 2.63
N ILE A 276 -13.36 9.34 3.76
CA ILE A 276 -12.46 9.93 4.77
C ILE A 276 -12.63 9.22 6.11
N GLN A 277 -11.54 8.66 6.67
CA GLN A 277 -11.51 8.02 8.00
C GLN A 277 -12.22 8.84 9.10
N SER A 278 -12.91 8.16 10.02
CA SER A 278 -13.90 8.77 10.93
C SER A 278 -13.33 9.79 11.93
N ASP A 279 -12.04 9.75 12.25
CA ASP A 279 -11.35 10.68 13.15
C ASP A 279 -10.85 11.96 12.46
N VAL A 280 -10.87 12.02 11.12
CA VAL A 280 -10.37 13.16 10.34
C VAL A 280 -11.49 14.17 10.07
N LYS A 281 -11.32 15.38 10.61
CA LYS A 281 -12.18 16.51 10.32
C LYS A 281 -11.96 16.99 8.88
N TYR A 282 -13.05 17.28 8.17
CA TYR A 282 -12.99 17.85 6.82
C TYR A 282 -14.03 18.96 6.63
N THR A 283 -13.79 19.83 5.66
CA THR A 283 -14.78 20.79 5.15
C THR A 283 -15.24 20.32 3.78
N SER A 284 -16.56 20.24 3.55
CA SER A 284 -17.14 20.03 2.22
C SER A 284 -17.71 21.33 1.67
N ASN A 285 -17.24 21.75 0.49
CA ASN A 285 -17.79 22.87 -0.29
C ASN A 285 -18.60 22.37 -1.51
N VAL A 286 -18.90 21.08 -1.52
CA VAL A 286 -19.63 20.40 -2.59
C VAL A 286 -21.15 20.59 -2.35
N ALA A 287 -21.92 20.72 -3.42
CA ALA A 287 -23.32 21.13 -3.39
C ALA A 287 -24.23 19.99 -2.95
N ALA A 288 -24.93 20.18 -1.82
CA ALA A 288 -25.78 19.18 -1.15
C ALA A 288 -27.00 18.66 -1.94
N ALA A 289 -27.25 19.14 -3.16
CA ALA A 289 -28.25 18.58 -4.08
C ALA A 289 -27.62 17.65 -5.15
N SER A 290 -26.29 17.62 -5.25
CA SER A 290 -25.52 16.73 -6.14
C SER A 290 -24.95 15.53 -5.38
N ASN A 291 -24.89 15.58 -4.06
CA ASN A 291 -24.32 14.54 -3.22
C ASN A 291 -24.91 14.56 -1.81
N PHE A 292 -24.80 13.42 -1.16
CA PHE A 292 -25.23 13.16 0.21
C PHE A 292 -24.09 12.55 1.02
N THR A 293 -24.10 12.83 2.32
CA THR A 293 -23.15 12.29 3.28
C THR A 293 -23.66 10.95 3.80
N VAL A 294 -22.86 9.91 3.64
CA VAL A 294 -23.09 8.59 4.21
C VAL A 294 -22.11 8.37 5.37
N THR A 295 -22.64 8.25 6.58
CA THR A 295 -21.85 8.01 7.80
C THR A 295 -22.10 6.60 8.34
N PHE A 296 -21.06 6.02 8.93
CA PHE A 296 -21.08 4.67 9.51
C PHE A 296 -20.65 4.74 10.98
N ASN A 297 -21.61 4.72 11.90
CA ASN A 297 -21.34 4.56 13.31
C ASN A 297 -21.25 3.06 13.63
N SER A 298 -20.02 2.56 13.82
CA SER A 298 -19.74 1.17 14.17
C SER A 298 -20.32 0.73 15.53
N ASN A 299 -20.75 1.67 16.37
CA ASN A 299 -21.09 1.46 17.78
C ASN A 299 -20.00 0.71 18.55
N GLY A 300 -18.72 1.06 18.29
CA GLY A 300 -17.54 0.46 18.91
C GLY A 300 -17.10 -0.86 18.26
N GLY A 301 -17.34 -1.00 16.95
CA GLY A 301 -16.80 -2.06 16.11
C GLY A 301 -15.72 -1.52 15.16
N THR A 302 -15.55 -2.16 13.99
CA THR A 302 -14.70 -1.67 12.90
C THR A 302 -15.20 -0.29 12.46
N GLU A 303 -14.32 0.71 12.57
CA GLU A 303 -14.59 2.05 12.07
C GLU A 303 -14.58 2.08 10.54
N TYR A 304 -15.49 2.87 9.98
CA TYR A 304 -15.56 3.11 8.55
C TYR A 304 -15.46 4.60 8.27
N ALA A 305 -14.78 4.91 7.19
CA ALA A 305 -14.70 6.24 6.64
C ALA A 305 -16.10 6.80 6.30
N THR A 306 -16.31 8.09 6.56
CA THR A 306 -17.45 8.84 6.06
C THR A 306 -17.34 8.96 4.54
N GLN A 307 -18.44 8.73 3.83
CA GLN A 307 -18.48 8.78 2.37
C GLN A 307 -19.30 9.99 1.89
N LEU A 308 -18.80 10.72 0.90
CA LEU A 308 -19.59 11.71 0.13
C LEU A 308 -19.96 11.09 -1.21
N VAL A 309 -21.26 10.89 -1.47
CA VAL A 309 -21.78 10.01 -2.52
C VAL A 309 -22.76 10.79 -3.42
N GLU A 310 -22.77 10.53 -4.74
CA GLU A 310 -23.66 11.24 -5.67
C GLU A 310 -25.15 10.96 -5.35
N ALA A 311 -26.00 11.99 -5.46
CA ALA A 311 -27.43 11.84 -5.28
C ALA A 311 -28.02 10.80 -6.25
N ASP A 312 -28.95 9.97 -5.75
CA ASP A 312 -29.58 8.87 -6.48
C ASP A 312 -28.65 7.71 -6.92
N SER A 313 -27.35 7.73 -6.57
CA SER A 313 -26.43 6.61 -6.81
C SER A 313 -26.56 5.49 -5.76
N GLU A 314 -25.87 4.37 -5.95
CA GLU A 314 -25.92 3.19 -5.06
C GLU A 314 -24.57 2.91 -4.39
N ILE A 315 -24.61 2.52 -3.11
CA ILE A 315 -23.45 2.05 -2.33
C ILE A 315 -23.62 0.60 -1.90
N ILE A 316 -22.51 -0.11 -1.65
CA ILE A 316 -22.50 -1.41 -0.99
C ILE A 316 -22.13 -1.20 0.48
N LEU A 317 -22.98 -1.68 1.40
CA LEU A 317 -22.72 -1.53 2.83
C LEU A 317 -21.59 -2.47 3.29
N PRO A 318 -20.65 -1.99 4.13
CA PRO A 318 -19.50 -2.79 4.55
C PRO A 318 -19.86 -3.85 5.61
N THR A 319 -18.91 -4.74 5.91
CA THR A 319 -19.05 -5.81 6.91
C THR A 319 -18.30 -5.47 8.21
N PRO A 320 -18.93 -4.80 9.19
CA PRO A 320 -18.28 -4.45 10.46
C PRO A 320 -17.99 -5.69 11.31
N SER A 321 -16.91 -5.62 12.09
CA SER A 321 -16.63 -6.59 13.15
C SER A 321 -16.66 -5.91 14.52
N LYS A 322 -16.99 -6.63 15.59
CA LYS A 322 -16.88 -6.14 16.97
C LYS A 322 -16.67 -7.33 17.90
N SER A 323 -15.51 -7.38 18.55
CA SER A 323 -15.15 -8.51 19.42
C SER A 323 -16.18 -8.72 20.54
N GLY A 324 -16.68 -9.95 20.67
CA GLY A 324 -17.75 -10.30 21.62
C GLY A 324 -19.19 -10.17 21.09
N TYR A 325 -19.39 -9.72 19.84
CA TYR A 325 -20.72 -9.44 19.29
C TYR A 325 -20.92 -10.03 17.89
N ILE A 326 -22.16 -10.39 17.57
CA ILE A 326 -22.64 -10.74 16.24
C ILE A 326 -23.18 -9.48 15.57
N PHE A 327 -22.77 -9.21 14.34
CA PHE A 327 -23.37 -8.14 13.55
C PHE A 327 -24.78 -8.54 13.07
N LEU A 328 -25.78 -7.73 13.42
CA LEU A 328 -27.19 -7.97 13.06
C LEU A 328 -27.68 -7.11 11.89
N GLY A 329 -26.87 -6.16 11.42
CA GLY A 329 -27.18 -5.29 10.30
C GLY A 329 -26.95 -3.80 10.60
N TRP A 330 -26.89 -3.02 9.53
CA TRP A 330 -26.80 -1.56 9.58
C TRP A 330 -28.20 -0.97 9.68
N ARG A 331 -28.48 -0.22 10.74
CA ARG A 331 -29.73 0.53 10.89
C ARG A 331 -29.59 1.94 10.32
N CYS A 332 -30.45 2.32 9.39
CA CYS A 332 -30.59 3.72 8.94
C CYS A 332 -32.08 4.10 9.01
N GLY A 333 -32.42 5.03 9.91
CA GLY A 333 -33.80 5.35 10.26
C GLY A 333 -34.55 4.14 10.83
N GLU A 334 -35.64 3.75 10.16
CA GLU A 334 -36.46 2.58 10.52
C GLU A 334 -35.98 1.28 9.87
N ASN A 335 -35.19 1.37 8.78
CA ASN A 335 -34.74 0.22 8.01
C ASN A 335 -33.48 -0.40 8.62
N THR A 336 -33.34 -1.72 8.46
CA THR A 336 -32.12 -2.47 8.79
C THR A 336 -31.66 -3.24 7.55
N TYR A 337 -30.36 -3.15 7.24
CA TYR A 337 -29.75 -3.67 6.03
C TYR A 337 -28.62 -4.66 6.39
N ASN A 338 -28.46 -5.72 5.61
CA ASN A 338 -27.36 -6.67 5.80
C ASN A 338 -26.02 -6.06 5.36
N ALA A 339 -24.90 -6.63 5.83
CA ALA A 339 -23.60 -6.39 5.21
C ALA A 339 -23.63 -6.85 3.74
N GLY A 340 -22.92 -6.14 2.86
CA GLY A 340 -22.92 -6.38 1.42
C GLY A 340 -24.21 -6.00 0.68
N ALA A 341 -25.21 -5.42 1.37
CA ALA A 341 -26.43 -4.94 0.71
C ALA A 341 -26.16 -3.68 -0.12
N THR A 342 -26.73 -3.62 -1.32
CA THR A 342 -26.77 -2.40 -2.13
C THR A 342 -27.87 -1.47 -1.64
N VAL A 343 -27.56 -0.19 -1.43
CA VAL A 343 -28.51 0.84 -0.98
C VAL A 343 -28.38 2.10 -1.83
N LYS A 344 -29.52 2.59 -2.32
CA LYS A 344 -29.60 3.85 -3.06
C LYS A 344 -29.58 5.05 -2.11
N VAL A 345 -28.72 6.04 -2.38
CA VAL A 345 -28.50 7.22 -1.53
C VAL A 345 -29.35 8.39 -2.03
N THR A 346 -30.48 8.64 -1.35
CA THR A 346 -31.48 9.66 -1.74
C THR A 346 -31.60 10.84 -0.75
N ALA A 347 -30.79 10.83 0.31
CA ALA A 347 -30.63 11.86 1.34
C ALA A 347 -29.33 11.56 2.10
N ASP A 348 -28.91 12.45 3.02
CA ASP A 348 -27.87 12.10 4.00
C ASP A 348 -28.28 10.83 4.78
N MET A 349 -27.40 9.84 4.84
CA MET A 349 -27.67 8.55 5.47
C MET A 349 -26.73 8.31 6.65
N ALA A 350 -27.28 7.92 7.79
CA ALA A 350 -26.52 7.56 8.99
C ALA A 350 -26.78 6.10 9.34
N PHE A 351 -25.85 5.23 8.96
CA PHE A 351 -25.89 3.80 9.27
C PHE A 351 -25.25 3.56 10.64
N SER A 352 -26.04 3.02 11.57
CA SER A 352 -25.56 2.61 12.91
C SER A 352 -25.54 1.09 13.00
N ALA A 353 -24.41 0.49 13.37
CA ALA A 353 -24.29 -0.96 13.47
C ALA A 353 -25.13 -1.50 14.63
N VAL A 354 -25.97 -2.49 14.34
CA VAL A 354 -26.75 -3.23 15.34
C VAL A 354 -25.99 -4.49 15.72
N TRP A 355 -25.82 -4.71 17.02
CA TRP A 355 -25.04 -5.80 17.58
C TRP A 355 -25.90 -6.69 18.46
N GLY A 356 -25.79 -8.00 18.29
CA GLY A 356 -26.23 -9.00 19.26
C GLY A 356 -25.05 -9.45 20.10
N ASN A 357 -25.24 -9.69 21.39
CA ASN A 357 -24.19 -10.28 22.21
C ASN A 357 -23.93 -11.72 21.74
N LEU A 358 -22.65 -12.14 21.70
CA LEU A 358 -22.36 -13.56 21.76
C LEU A 358 -22.77 -14.10 23.14
N PRO A 359 -23.34 -15.31 23.25
CA PRO A 359 -23.64 -15.91 24.55
C PRO A 359 -22.34 -16.16 25.34
N ASP A 360 -22.39 -15.99 26.66
CA ASP A 360 -21.22 -16.05 27.54
C ASP A 360 -20.45 -17.38 27.40
N VAL A 361 -19.21 -17.27 26.93
CA VAL A 361 -18.13 -18.24 27.17
C VAL A 361 -17.09 -17.54 28.01
N LYS A 362 -16.63 -18.17 29.10
CA LYS A 362 -15.93 -17.48 30.21
C LYS A 362 -14.43 -17.80 30.26
N PRO A 363 -13.53 -16.85 29.93
CA PRO A 363 -12.11 -16.87 30.29
C PRO A 363 -11.72 -15.71 31.24
N ASP A 364 -10.65 -15.86 32.02
CA ASP A 364 -10.24 -14.94 33.10
C ASP A 364 -9.10 -13.94 32.76
N THR A 365 -9.32 -12.64 33.03
CA THR A 365 -8.36 -11.53 33.38
C THR A 365 -7.34 -10.92 32.35
N LYS A 366 -6.97 -9.62 32.52
CA LYS A 366 -6.48 -8.59 31.53
C LYS A 366 -5.25 -7.75 32.09
N PRO A 367 -4.17 -7.24 31.36
CA PRO A 367 -4.18 -6.00 30.50
C PRO A 367 -3.10 -5.66 29.40
N ASP A 368 -3.55 -4.86 28.41
CA ASP A 368 -2.98 -3.68 27.64
C ASP A 368 -1.66 -3.64 26.80
N GLN A 369 -1.83 -3.31 25.48
CA GLN A 369 -1.11 -2.49 24.44
C GLN A 369 0.45 -2.30 24.36
N PRO A 370 1.09 -1.85 23.21
CA PRO A 370 0.64 -1.58 21.81
C PRO A 370 1.53 -2.06 20.60
N VAL A 371 0.92 -2.09 19.39
CA VAL A 371 1.38 -1.87 17.96
C VAL A 371 2.85 -2.08 17.47
N VAL A 372 3.04 -2.90 16.40
CA VAL A 372 3.93 -2.66 15.21
C VAL A 372 3.35 -3.35 13.94
N THR A 373 3.54 -2.73 12.76
CA THR A 373 3.06 -3.07 11.40
C THR A 373 3.34 -4.47 10.84
N GLU A 374 2.55 -4.90 9.86
CA GLU A 374 1.30 -5.63 10.09
C GLU A 374 1.41 -6.92 9.27
N PHE A 375 1.89 -7.95 9.93
CA PHE A 375 1.70 -9.32 9.47
C PHE A 375 0.19 -9.58 9.45
N PRO A 376 -0.42 -9.89 8.29
CA PRO A 376 -1.81 -9.53 8.00
C PRO A 376 -2.85 -10.38 8.75
N PHE A 377 -2.40 -11.39 9.48
CA PHE A 377 -3.25 -12.42 10.05
C PHE A 377 -3.67 -12.08 11.47
N TYR A 378 -4.93 -11.61 11.63
CA TYR A 378 -5.47 -11.19 12.93
C TYR A 378 -5.49 -12.33 13.97
N ASP A 379 -5.47 -13.58 13.50
CA ASP A 379 -5.53 -14.80 14.29
C ASP A 379 -4.14 -15.40 14.63
N VAL A 380 -3.06 -14.68 14.28
CA VAL A 380 -1.67 -15.10 14.54
C VAL A 380 -0.95 -14.02 15.36
N ALA A 381 -1.21 -14.00 16.66
CA ALA A 381 -0.62 -13.04 17.60
C ALA A 381 0.92 -13.08 17.61
N ALA A 382 1.57 -11.92 17.76
CA ALA A 382 3.02 -11.76 17.84
C ALA A 382 3.71 -12.55 18.97
N SER A 383 2.96 -12.94 20.01
CA SER A 383 3.42 -13.77 21.13
C SER A 383 3.19 -15.28 20.93
N ALA A 384 2.54 -15.69 19.84
CA ALA A 384 2.31 -17.10 19.56
C ALA A 384 3.63 -17.80 19.20
N TRP A 385 3.85 -19.02 19.70
CA TRP A 385 5.06 -19.80 19.43
C TRP A 385 5.31 -20.05 17.93
N TYR A 386 4.26 -19.95 17.11
CA TYR A 386 4.29 -20.11 15.66
C TYR A 386 4.41 -18.80 14.88
N TYR A 387 4.50 -17.63 15.52
CA TYR A 387 4.48 -16.33 14.81
C TYR A 387 5.58 -16.22 13.76
N ASP A 388 6.85 -16.38 14.15
CA ASP A 388 7.99 -16.28 13.23
C ASP A 388 7.91 -17.30 12.10
N ALA A 389 7.41 -18.50 12.41
CA ALA A 389 7.22 -19.57 11.45
C ALA A 389 6.16 -19.24 10.39
N VAL A 390 5.00 -18.73 10.82
CA VAL A 390 3.92 -18.33 9.92
C VAL A 390 4.33 -17.09 9.11
N LYS A 391 5.02 -16.12 9.74
CA LYS A 391 5.59 -14.97 9.04
C LYS A 391 6.60 -15.41 7.98
N TYR A 392 7.51 -16.33 8.28
CA TYR A 392 8.48 -16.84 7.33
C TYR A 392 7.82 -17.49 6.11
N VAL A 393 6.86 -18.41 6.31
CA VAL A 393 6.21 -19.09 5.17
C VAL A 393 5.31 -18.16 4.35
N TYR A 394 4.79 -17.10 4.95
CA TYR A 394 4.05 -16.04 4.25
C TYR A 394 4.99 -15.14 3.43
N ASP A 395 6.04 -14.58 4.05
CA ASP A 395 7.03 -13.71 3.40
C ASP A 395 7.76 -14.41 2.23
N LYS A 396 7.86 -15.75 2.28
CA LYS A 396 8.44 -16.59 1.22
C LYS A 396 7.43 -17.09 0.18
N GLY A 397 6.15 -16.72 0.27
CA GLY A 397 5.08 -17.17 -0.63
C GLY A 397 4.78 -18.67 -0.56
N LEU A 398 5.23 -19.36 0.49
CA LEU A 398 5.10 -20.81 0.66
C LEU A 398 3.69 -21.18 1.13
N MET A 399 3.15 -20.43 2.08
CA MET A 399 1.79 -20.60 2.61
C MET A 399 1.02 -19.28 2.56
N ASP A 400 -0.12 -19.30 1.87
CA ASP A 400 -1.08 -18.21 1.88
C ASP A 400 -2.02 -18.31 3.09
N GLY A 401 -2.72 -17.23 3.41
CA GLY A 401 -3.87 -17.27 4.33
C GLY A 401 -5.01 -18.15 3.84
N VAL A 402 -5.97 -18.45 4.71
CA VAL A 402 -7.28 -18.98 4.27
C VAL A 402 -8.22 -17.87 3.80
N ASP A 403 -7.96 -16.63 4.24
CA ASP A 403 -8.50 -15.39 3.71
C ASP A 403 -7.42 -14.29 3.82
N THR A 404 -7.69 -13.12 3.25
CA THR A 404 -6.87 -11.91 3.19
C THR A 404 -6.22 -11.53 4.53
N HIS A 405 -6.93 -11.75 5.64
CA HIS A 405 -6.46 -11.43 7.00
C HIS A 405 -6.54 -12.61 7.98
N GLU A 406 -6.72 -13.85 7.50
CA GLU A 406 -6.83 -15.03 8.38
C GLU A 406 -5.86 -16.12 7.93
N PHE A 407 -5.00 -16.61 8.84
CA PHE A 407 -4.11 -17.74 8.55
C PHE A 407 -4.73 -19.09 8.92
N ALA A 408 -5.64 -19.13 9.87
CA ALA A 408 -6.18 -20.31 10.55
C ALA A 408 -5.07 -21.26 11.10
N PRO A 409 -4.21 -20.83 12.04
CA PRO A 409 -3.04 -21.59 12.51
C PRO A 409 -3.40 -22.96 13.12
N ASN A 410 -4.59 -23.08 13.71
CA ASN A 410 -5.10 -24.30 14.33
C ASN A 410 -5.92 -25.18 13.36
N ALA A 411 -6.23 -24.71 12.15
CA ALA A 411 -6.92 -25.54 11.18
C ALA A 411 -6.01 -26.65 10.65
N THR A 412 -6.64 -27.75 10.22
CA THR A 412 -5.96 -28.95 9.73
C THR A 412 -5.46 -28.75 8.29
N LEU A 413 -4.25 -29.23 7.99
CA LEU A 413 -3.72 -29.26 6.63
C LEU A 413 -4.20 -30.49 5.85
N THR A 414 -4.49 -30.30 4.56
CA THR A 414 -4.69 -31.41 3.63
C THR A 414 -3.39 -31.81 2.95
N ARG A 415 -3.33 -33.05 2.43
CA ARG A 415 -2.19 -33.55 1.63
C ARG A 415 -1.87 -32.62 0.45
N ALA A 416 -2.89 -32.14 -0.27
CA ALA A 416 -2.74 -31.21 -1.38
C ALA A 416 -2.09 -29.86 -0.98
N MET A 417 -2.46 -29.32 0.19
CA MET A 417 -1.82 -28.08 0.68
C MET A 417 -0.33 -28.29 0.91
N VAL A 418 0.07 -29.42 1.52
CA VAL A 418 1.48 -29.76 1.73
C VAL A 418 2.23 -29.92 0.41
N TRP A 419 1.64 -30.57 -0.60
CA TRP A 419 2.27 -30.68 -1.93
C TRP A 419 2.55 -29.31 -2.53
N THR A 420 1.58 -28.39 -2.48
CA THR A 420 1.74 -27.02 -3.00
C THR A 420 2.83 -26.26 -2.27
N ILE A 421 2.92 -26.40 -0.95
CA ILE A 421 3.97 -25.75 -0.15
C ILE A 421 5.37 -26.28 -0.52
N LEU A 422 5.53 -27.61 -0.63
CA LEU A 422 6.81 -28.21 -1.00
C LEU A 422 7.23 -27.88 -2.44
N ALA A 423 6.27 -27.83 -3.37
CA ALA A 423 6.53 -27.42 -4.75
C ALA A 423 7.01 -25.96 -4.83
N ARG A 424 6.33 -25.05 -4.12
CA ARG A 424 6.74 -23.63 -4.02
C ARG A 424 8.12 -23.45 -3.37
N ALA A 425 8.43 -24.23 -2.33
CA ALA A 425 9.75 -24.21 -1.67
C ALA A 425 10.90 -24.61 -2.61
N GLU A 426 10.62 -25.49 -3.59
CA GLU A 426 11.56 -25.91 -4.63
C GLU A 426 11.50 -25.03 -5.90
N GLY A 427 10.82 -23.88 -5.85
CA GLY A 427 10.73 -22.92 -6.97
C GLY A 427 9.86 -23.38 -8.13
N VAL A 428 8.93 -24.32 -7.91
CA VAL A 428 8.02 -24.84 -8.94
C VAL A 428 6.84 -23.88 -9.12
N ASP A 429 6.55 -23.51 -10.37
CA ASP A 429 5.31 -22.81 -10.71
C ASP A 429 4.10 -23.74 -10.51
N THR A 430 3.23 -23.38 -9.57
CA THR A 430 2.00 -24.14 -9.25
C THR A 430 0.75 -23.60 -9.96
N THR A 431 0.88 -22.65 -10.88
CA THR A 431 -0.27 -22.01 -11.56
C THR A 431 -0.77 -22.82 -12.78
N GLY A 432 -1.96 -22.49 -13.29
CA GLY A 432 -2.50 -23.06 -14.53
C GLY A 432 -2.92 -24.54 -14.50
N GLY A 433 -3.04 -25.14 -13.31
CA GLY A 433 -3.53 -26.52 -13.14
C GLY A 433 -5.04 -26.69 -13.36
N SER A 434 -5.48 -27.92 -13.67
CA SER A 434 -6.90 -28.29 -13.76
C SER A 434 -7.63 -28.25 -12.41
N SER A 435 -6.88 -28.40 -11.32
CA SER A 435 -7.24 -28.02 -9.95
C SER A 435 -6.11 -27.15 -9.39
N TRP A 436 -6.39 -26.40 -8.31
CA TRP A 436 -5.40 -25.52 -7.67
C TRP A 436 -4.13 -26.24 -7.17
N TYR A 437 -4.19 -27.57 -6.98
CA TYR A 437 -3.06 -28.41 -6.58
C TYR A 437 -2.49 -29.28 -7.70
N ALA A 438 -3.07 -29.29 -8.91
CA ALA A 438 -2.70 -30.26 -9.94
C ALA A 438 -1.21 -30.21 -10.33
N LYS A 439 -0.63 -29.01 -10.43
CA LYS A 439 0.82 -28.85 -10.72
C LYS A 439 1.72 -29.31 -9.57
N ALA A 440 1.31 -29.04 -8.34
CA ALA A 440 2.02 -29.56 -7.18
C ALA A 440 1.92 -31.09 -7.08
N GLN A 441 0.75 -31.67 -7.40
CA GLN A 441 0.48 -33.11 -7.44
C GLN A 441 1.33 -33.82 -8.51
N GLU A 442 1.34 -33.31 -9.75
CA GLU A 442 2.21 -33.77 -10.84
C GLU A 442 3.68 -33.80 -10.38
N TRP A 443 4.14 -32.72 -9.73
CA TRP A 443 5.52 -32.58 -9.28
C TRP A 443 5.90 -33.50 -8.11
N VAL A 444 5.09 -33.61 -7.05
CA VAL A 444 5.41 -34.49 -5.91
C VAL A 444 5.46 -35.97 -6.30
N VAL A 445 4.64 -36.38 -7.28
CA VAL A 445 4.67 -37.74 -7.84
C VAL A 445 5.95 -37.95 -8.65
N ALA A 446 6.28 -37.01 -9.56
CA ALA A 446 7.48 -37.10 -10.38
C ALA A 446 8.79 -37.09 -9.54
N LYS A 447 8.82 -36.37 -8.41
CA LYS A 447 9.94 -36.34 -7.46
C LYS A 447 9.94 -37.51 -6.46
N GLY A 448 8.90 -38.34 -6.41
CA GLY A 448 8.78 -39.44 -5.43
C GLY A 448 8.55 -38.98 -3.98
N VAL A 449 8.10 -37.73 -3.78
CA VAL A 449 7.76 -37.16 -2.47
C VAL A 449 6.44 -37.74 -1.94
N SER A 450 5.46 -37.90 -2.83
CA SER A 450 4.12 -38.39 -2.53
C SER A 450 3.62 -39.35 -3.60
N ASP A 451 2.66 -40.21 -3.25
CA ASP A 451 1.88 -41.05 -4.17
C ASP A 451 0.89 -40.23 -5.02
N GLY A 452 0.58 -38.99 -4.63
CA GLY A 452 -0.40 -38.12 -5.29
C GLY A 452 -1.87 -38.47 -4.98
N GLU A 453 -2.14 -39.40 -4.08
CA GLU A 453 -3.48 -39.82 -3.70
C GLU A 453 -4.04 -39.04 -2.50
N ASN A 454 -5.37 -39.11 -2.37
CA ASN A 454 -6.15 -38.53 -1.27
C ASN A 454 -5.88 -37.02 -1.02
N PRO A 455 -5.92 -36.14 -2.04
CA PRO A 455 -5.52 -34.73 -1.94
C PRO A 455 -6.22 -33.95 -0.81
N ASN A 456 -7.49 -34.25 -0.57
CA ASN A 456 -8.31 -33.55 0.43
C ASN A 456 -8.25 -34.17 1.84
N ALA A 457 -7.56 -35.31 2.01
CA ALA A 457 -7.43 -35.93 3.33
C ALA A 457 -6.52 -35.09 4.22
N ALA A 458 -6.88 -35.00 5.51
CA ALA A 458 -6.05 -34.41 6.55
C ALA A 458 -4.71 -35.16 6.64
N ILE A 459 -3.59 -34.44 6.66
CA ILE A 459 -2.26 -35.05 6.74
C ILE A 459 -1.85 -35.30 8.20
N THR A 460 -1.38 -36.50 8.50
CA THR A 460 -0.80 -36.82 9.82
C THR A 460 0.64 -36.32 9.95
N ARG A 461 1.10 -36.12 11.19
CA ARG A 461 2.46 -35.64 11.48
C ARG A 461 3.54 -36.57 10.89
N GLN A 462 3.33 -37.89 10.94
CA GLN A 462 4.26 -38.86 10.34
C GLN A 462 4.27 -38.81 8.79
N GLU A 463 3.15 -38.50 8.14
CA GLU A 463 3.09 -38.33 6.67
C GLU A 463 3.82 -37.07 6.23
N LEU A 464 3.58 -35.94 6.90
CA LEU A 464 4.24 -34.66 6.61
C LEU A 464 5.77 -34.78 6.74
N VAL A 465 6.24 -35.39 7.82
CA VAL A 465 7.67 -35.66 8.04
C VAL A 465 8.23 -36.61 6.98
N THR A 466 7.46 -37.61 6.54
CA THR A 466 7.90 -38.54 5.49
C THR A 466 7.99 -37.88 4.12
N MET A 467 7.13 -36.90 3.80
CA MET A 467 7.26 -36.11 2.57
C MET A 467 8.54 -35.26 2.58
N LEU A 468 8.87 -34.61 3.70
CA LEU A 468 10.13 -33.86 3.86
C LEU A 468 11.37 -34.76 3.79
N TYR A 469 11.33 -35.93 4.41
CA TYR A 469 12.42 -36.92 4.35
C TYR A 469 12.68 -37.40 2.91
N ARG A 470 11.62 -37.66 2.14
CA ARG A 470 11.72 -38.03 0.72
C ARG A 470 12.25 -36.88 -0.13
N LEU A 471 11.80 -35.65 0.13
CA LEU A 471 12.31 -34.44 -0.52
C LEU A 471 13.81 -34.25 -0.29
N ALA A 472 14.29 -34.53 0.93
CA ALA A 472 15.71 -34.54 1.29
C ALA A 472 16.53 -35.70 0.69
N GLY A 473 15.94 -36.53 -0.18
CA GLY A 473 16.60 -37.67 -0.82
C GLY A 473 16.60 -38.97 0.00
N SER A 474 15.77 -39.07 1.04
CA SER A 474 15.71 -40.23 1.97
C SER A 474 17.08 -40.61 2.58
N PRO A 475 17.78 -39.67 3.23
CA PRO A 475 19.14 -39.88 3.74
C PRO A 475 19.19 -40.96 4.83
N THR A 476 20.17 -41.86 4.74
CA THR A 476 20.34 -42.95 5.71
C THR A 476 20.49 -42.43 7.14
N VAL A 477 19.70 -42.97 8.05
CA VAL A 477 19.76 -42.67 9.50
C VAL A 477 20.36 -43.81 10.30
N THR A 478 20.96 -43.47 11.43
CA THR A 478 21.48 -44.42 12.42
C THR A 478 20.96 -44.07 13.80
N GLY A 479 20.61 -45.07 14.61
CA GLY A 479 20.12 -44.89 15.97
C GLY A 479 18.75 -45.52 16.18
N SER A 480 17.96 -44.97 17.09
CA SER A 480 16.59 -45.40 17.38
C SER A 480 15.78 -44.23 17.90
N LEU A 481 14.47 -44.22 17.60
CA LEU A 481 13.55 -43.20 18.10
C LEU A 481 13.44 -43.30 19.63
N THR A 482 13.72 -42.18 20.31
CA THR A 482 13.68 -42.06 21.77
C THR A 482 12.40 -41.42 22.32
N ALA A 483 11.49 -40.97 21.44
CA ALA A 483 10.20 -40.41 21.83
C ALA A 483 9.37 -41.42 22.64
N PRO A 484 8.63 -41.01 23.70
CA PRO A 484 7.82 -41.91 24.51
C PRO A 484 6.77 -42.71 23.72
N ASP A 485 6.27 -42.13 22.62
CA ASP A 485 5.30 -42.71 21.71
C ASP A 485 5.92 -43.25 20.40
N ALA A 486 7.23 -43.52 20.38
CA ALA A 486 7.94 -44.11 19.24
C ALA A 486 7.33 -45.44 18.74
N SER A 487 6.62 -46.16 19.60
CA SER A 487 5.88 -47.38 19.25
C SER A 487 4.63 -47.12 18.39
N SER A 488 4.06 -45.91 18.46
CA SER A 488 2.95 -45.43 17.63
C SER A 488 3.39 -44.95 16.24
N VAL A 489 4.70 -44.81 16.00
CA VAL A 489 5.24 -44.43 14.69
C VAL A 489 5.16 -45.63 13.74
N SER A 490 4.45 -45.46 12.63
CA SER A 490 4.29 -46.51 11.63
C SER A 490 5.65 -46.97 11.10
N ASN A 491 5.84 -48.28 10.84
CA ASN A 491 7.13 -48.82 10.42
C ASN A 491 7.75 -48.10 9.21
N TRP A 492 6.94 -47.66 8.25
CA TRP A 492 7.37 -46.92 7.05
C TRP A 492 7.79 -45.47 7.33
N ALA A 493 7.43 -44.90 8.49
CA ALA A 493 7.74 -43.54 8.90
C ALA A 493 8.90 -43.45 9.91
N LYS A 494 9.42 -44.59 10.40
CA LYS A 494 10.43 -44.62 11.48
C LYS A 494 11.72 -43.89 11.10
N ASP A 495 12.26 -44.16 9.92
CA ASP A 495 13.49 -43.53 9.45
C ASP A 495 13.31 -42.02 9.23
N ALA A 496 12.17 -41.62 8.65
CA ALA A 496 11.80 -40.22 8.45
C ALA A 496 11.65 -39.46 9.77
N MET A 497 11.00 -40.06 10.78
CA MET A 497 10.84 -39.46 12.09
C MET A 497 12.18 -39.38 12.84
N LEU A 498 13.02 -40.42 12.74
CA LEU A 498 14.36 -40.42 13.34
C LEU A 498 15.25 -39.35 12.70
N TRP A 499 15.20 -39.22 11.37
CA TRP A 499 15.87 -38.15 10.63
C TRP A 499 15.42 -36.76 11.11
N ALA A 500 14.11 -36.54 11.21
CA ALA A 500 13.54 -35.27 11.62
C ALA A 500 13.89 -34.91 13.08
N MET A 501 13.93 -35.89 13.99
CA MET A 501 14.41 -35.67 15.37
C MET A 501 15.91 -35.37 15.41
N ASN A 502 16.74 -36.15 14.69
CA ASN A 502 18.20 -35.95 14.64
C ASN A 502 18.59 -34.58 14.08
N LEU A 503 17.81 -34.03 13.14
CA LEU A 503 18.02 -32.69 12.60
C LEU A 503 17.36 -31.57 13.44
N GLY A 504 16.61 -31.88 14.51
CA GLY A 504 15.85 -30.89 15.28
C GLY A 504 14.70 -30.24 14.49
N LEU A 505 14.16 -30.93 13.49
CA LEU A 505 12.93 -30.52 12.79
C LEU A 505 11.72 -30.79 13.70
N VAL A 506 11.70 -31.96 14.35
CA VAL A 506 10.68 -32.38 15.33
C VAL A 506 11.34 -32.59 16.69
N GLU A 507 10.82 -31.91 17.72
CA GLU A 507 11.36 -31.99 19.10
C GLU A 507 10.44 -32.76 20.06
N GLY A 508 9.18 -32.98 19.68
CA GLY A 508 8.12 -33.55 20.54
C GLY A 508 7.27 -32.48 21.21
N ASP A 509 6.31 -32.91 22.03
CA ASP A 509 5.57 -32.07 22.97
C ASP A 509 6.34 -31.87 24.29
N GLU A 510 5.69 -31.32 25.32
CA GLU A 510 6.27 -31.11 26.66
C GLU A 510 6.77 -32.39 27.35
N ASN A 511 6.31 -33.57 26.91
CA ASN A 511 6.76 -34.88 27.38
C ASN A 511 7.74 -35.55 26.40
N GLY A 512 8.06 -34.90 25.27
CA GLY A 512 8.87 -35.44 24.18
C GLY A 512 8.11 -36.35 23.20
N ALA A 513 6.78 -36.42 23.26
CA ALA A 513 5.98 -37.27 22.37
C ALA A 513 5.80 -36.61 21.00
N VAL A 514 5.96 -37.38 19.91
CA VAL A 514 5.93 -36.85 18.53
C VAL A 514 4.55 -36.89 17.88
N THR A 515 3.58 -37.55 18.53
CA THR A 515 2.15 -37.67 18.17
C THR A 515 1.92 -38.07 16.70
N PRO A 516 2.53 -39.18 16.22
CA PRO A 516 2.73 -39.44 14.80
C PRO A 516 1.44 -39.55 13.98
N THR A 517 0.37 -40.08 14.57
CA THR A 517 -0.94 -40.27 13.93
C THR A 517 -1.88 -39.08 14.05
N ALA A 518 -1.53 -38.04 14.83
CA ALA A 518 -2.33 -36.84 14.92
C ALA A 518 -2.23 -36.01 13.62
N THR A 519 -3.30 -35.32 13.26
CA THR A 519 -3.33 -34.41 12.10
C THR A 519 -2.50 -33.17 12.36
N ALA A 520 -1.68 -32.76 11.39
CA ALA A 520 -0.87 -31.55 11.51
C ALA A 520 -1.72 -30.28 11.33
N THR A 521 -1.55 -29.31 12.22
CA THR A 521 -2.14 -27.97 12.04
C THR A 521 -1.29 -27.10 11.11
N ARG A 522 -1.88 -26.04 10.55
CA ARG A 522 -1.19 -25.08 9.68
C ARG A 522 0.03 -24.44 10.35
N ALA A 523 -0.08 -24.07 11.63
CA ALA A 523 1.06 -23.57 12.42
C ALA A 523 2.18 -24.61 12.63
N GLN A 524 1.82 -25.88 12.91
CA GLN A 524 2.81 -26.94 13.09
C GLN A 524 3.59 -27.23 11.81
N ALA A 525 2.94 -27.21 10.66
CA ALA A 525 3.64 -27.35 9.38
C ALA A 525 4.49 -26.12 9.07
N ALA A 526 4.00 -24.89 9.28
CA ALA A 526 4.79 -23.68 9.07
C ALA A 526 6.11 -23.72 9.85
N ALA A 527 6.07 -24.14 11.11
CA ALA A 527 7.28 -24.30 11.94
C ALA A 527 8.22 -25.38 11.40
N LEU A 528 7.69 -26.53 10.99
CA LEU A 528 8.48 -27.63 10.43
C LEU A 528 9.13 -27.25 9.09
N ILE A 529 8.39 -26.54 8.23
CA ILE A 529 8.85 -26.04 6.93
C ILE A 529 9.95 -25.00 7.13
N MET A 530 9.73 -23.97 7.97
CA MET A 530 10.76 -22.97 8.27
C MET A 530 12.05 -23.63 8.78
N ARG A 531 11.95 -24.58 9.72
CA ARG A 531 13.12 -25.32 10.24
C ARG A 531 13.86 -26.13 9.17
N TYR A 532 13.14 -26.63 8.16
CA TYR A 532 13.71 -27.39 7.05
C TYR A 532 14.40 -26.47 6.03
N THR A 533 13.79 -25.33 5.67
CA THR A 533 14.29 -24.42 4.61
C THR A 533 15.26 -23.34 5.11
N THR A 534 15.64 -23.37 6.39
CA THR A 534 16.62 -22.44 7.00
C THR A 534 17.88 -23.13 7.54
N LYS A 535 18.03 -24.44 7.28
CA LYS A 535 19.23 -25.24 7.56
C LYS A 535 20.03 -25.46 6.29
#